data_AF-A0A9E5PI07-F1
#
_entry.id   AF-A0A9E5PI07-F1
#
_cell.length_a   1.000
_cell.length_b   1.000
_cell.length_c   1.000
_cell.angle_alpha   90.00
_cell.angle_beta   90.00
_cell.angle_gamma   90.00
#
_symmetry.space_group_name_H-M   'P 1'
#
loop_
_entity.id
_entity.type
_entity.pdbx_description
1 polymer ?
#
loop_
_entity_poly.entity_id
_entity_poly.type
_entity_poly.pdbx_seq_one_letter_code
_entity_poly.pdbx_strand_id
1 'polypeptide(L)'
;MNQEASTQRVGIAVDAVLGATVFFIGDTLDRRPGCDGAACDFVQSPSVARETAMEEYRWLLLEHGLRNRRTVSIREISEPERVHYPFWVAYFKKRGSYDFKTVDAVSGEVQGIKMRKVFLAAFRQMARQH
;
A
#
# COMPACT_ATOMS: atom_id res chain seq x y z
N MET A 1 -37.06 13.46 6.43
CA MET A 1 -36.45 12.24 6.97
C MET A 1 -34.94 12.50 6.98
N ASN A 2 -34.38 12.86 8.14
CA ASN A 2 -32.94 13.14 8.25
C ASN A 2 -32.19 11.82 8.10
N GLN A 3 -31.45 11.65 7.00
CA GLN A 3 -30.42 10.61 6.95
C GLN A 3 -29.33 11.03 7.94
N GLU A 4 -29.19 10.30 9.04
CA GLU A 4 -28.05 10.46 9.92
C GLU A 4 -26.76 10.29 9.11
N ALA A 5 -25.82 11.21 9.30
CA ALA A 5 -24.51 11.14 8.67
C ALA A 5 -23.78 9.88 9.17
N SER A 6 -23.77 8.83 8.37
CA SER A 6 -23.05 7.60 8.71
C SER A 6 -21.55 7.83 8.56
N THR A 7 -20.81 7.74 9.67
CA THR A 7 -19.34 7.79 9.65
C THR A 7 -18.80 6.41 9.33
N GLN A 8 -17.86 6.30 8.39
CA GLN A 8 -17.17 5.06 8.04
C GLN A 8 -15.66 5.23 8.24
N ARG A 9 -15.01 4.20 8.80
CA ARG A 9 -13.55 4.11 8.87
C ARG A 9 -13.01 3.38 7.65
N VAL A 10 -12.01 3.99 7.00
CA VAL A 10 -11.30 3.44 5.85
C VAL A 10 -9.82 3.43 6.18
N GLY A 11 -9.20 2.27 6.01
CA GLY A 11 -7.75 2.12 6.04
C GLY A 11 -7.16 2.38 4.67
N ILE A 12 -6.00 3.05 4.64
CA ILE A 12 -5.24 3.32 3.43
C ILE A 12 -3.82 2.83 3.67
N ALA A 13 -3.35 1.91 2.84
CA ALA A 13 -1.95 1.50 2.77
C ALA A 13 -1.29 2.21 1.61
N VAL A 14 -0.10 2.75 1.84
CA VAL A 14 0.74 3.40 0.83
C VAL A 14 2.07 2.67 0.79
N ASP A 15 2.49 2.18 -0.38
CA ASP A 15 3.80 1.57 -0.51
C ASP A 15 4.88 2.64 -0.30
N ALA A 16 5.83 2.36 0.58
CA ALA A 16 6.82 3.35 1.02
C ALA A 16 7.95 3.60 0.01
N VAL A 17 7.89 3.03 -1.20
CA VAL A 17 8.93 3.17 -2.24
C VAL A 17 8.43 4.06 -3.37
N LEU A 18 7.24 3.78 -3.92
CA LEU A 18 6.66 4.46 -5.08
C LEU A 18 5.34 5.18 -4.77
N GLY A 19 4.73 4.98 -3.60
CA GLY A 19 3.50 5.67 -3.19
C GLY A 19 2.22 5.07 -3.78
N ALA A 20 2.24 3.84 -4.28
CA ALA A 20 1.05 3.13 -4.71
C ALA A 20 0.11 2.89 -3.53
N THR A 21 -1.18 3.15 -3.72
CA THR A 21 -2.19 3.13 -2.66
C THR A 21 -3.14 1.95 -2.79
N VAL A 22 -3.57 1.43 -1.63
CA VAL A 22 -4.63 0.42 -1.50
C VAL A 22 -5.58 0.85 -0.38
N PHE A 23 -6.88 0.73 -0.65
CA PHE A 23 -7.95 1.06 0.29
C PHE A 23 -8.58 -0.21 0.86
N PHE A 24 -8.88 -0.22 2.16
CA PHE A 24 -9.58 -1.31 2.84
C PHE A 24 -10.48 -0.77 3.95
N ILE A 25 -11.42 -1.57 4.45
CA ILE A 25 -12.33 -1.14 5.53
C ILE A 25 -11.68 -1.46 6.88
N GLY A 26 -11.64 -0.44 7.75
CA GLY A 26 -10.62 -0.23 8.79
C GLY A 26 -10.55 -1.15 10.01
N ASP A 27 -11.16 -2.34 9.98
CA ASP A 27 -11.25 -3.21 11.16
C ASP A 27 -10.56 -4.59 10.99
N THR A 28 -9.78 -4.79 9.91
CA THR A 28 -9.26 -6.12 9.52
C THR A 28 -7.75 -6.31 9.67
N LEU A 29 -7.02 -5.41 10.35
CA LEU A 29 -5.58 -5.57 10.53
C LEU A 29 -5.25 -6.47 11.74
N ASP A 30 -4.85 -7.70 11.45
CA ASP A 30 -4.23 -8.60 12.41
C ASP A 30 -2.73 -8.31 12.52
N ARG A 31 -2.28 -7.86 13.69
CA ARG A 31 -0.85 -7.56 13.94
C ARG A 31 -0.14 -8.84 14.36
N ARG A 32 0.84 -9.25 13.55
CA ARG A 32 1.69 -10.39 13.86
C ARG A 32 3.10 -9.91 14.26
N PRO A 33 3.80 -10.68 15.11
CA PRO A 33 5.23 -10.44 15.34
C PRO A 33 5.97 -10.37 14.01
N GLY A 34 6.98 -9.49 13.93
CA GLY A 34 7.82 -9.37 12.74
C GLY A 34 8.49 -10.70 12.39
N CYS A 35 8.83 -10.87 11.11
CA CYS A 35 9.65 -11.98 10.65
C CYS A 35 11.12 -11.55 10.54
N ASP A 36 12.03 -12.47 10.84
CA ASP A 36 13.45 -12.29 10.53
C ASP A 36 13.64 -12.30 9.00
N GLY A 37 14.35 -11.30 8.46
CA GLY A 37 14.59 -11.21 7.02
C GLY A 37 15.20 -9.88 6.61
N ALA A 38 15.63 -9.81 5.35
CA ALA A 38 16.06 -8.56 4.76
C ALA A 38 14.85 -7.62 4.60
N ALA A 39 14.95 -6.42 5.18
CA ALA A 39 13.95 -5.39 5.05
C ALA A 39 14.44 -4.29 4.10
N CYS A 40 13.51 -3.71 3.35
CA CYS A 40 13.76 -2.48 2.61
C CYS A 40 13.41 -1.28 3.49
N ASP A 41 14.19 -0.21 3.37
CA ASP A 41 13.91 1.04 4.05
C ASP A 41 12.63 1.70 3.51
N PHE A 42 11.97 2.47 4.38
CA PHE A 42 10.92 3.39 3.97
C PHE A 42 11.57 4.58 3.24
N VAL A 43 11.43 4.64 1.91
CA VAL A 43 12.00 5.71 1.08
C VAL A 43 11.19 6.99 1.24
N GLN A 44 9.88 6.86 1.28
CA GLN A 44 8.98 7.99 1.49
C GLN A 44 8.91 8.35 2.96
N SER A 45 8.91 9.67 3.24
CA SER A 45 8.63 10.16 4.58
C SER A 45 7.17 9.91 4.94
N PRO A 46 6.84 9.80 6.24
CA PRO A 46 5.45 9.70 6.68
C PRO A 46 4.56 10.86 6.21
N SER A 47 5.13 12.07 6.07
CA SER A 47 4.41 13.24 5.57
C SER A 47 4.01 13.09 4.10
N VAL A 48 4.92 12.61 3.24
CA VAL A 48 4.65 12.36 1.83
C VAL A 48 3.59 11.26 1.69
N ALA A 49 3.73 10.15 2.43
CA ALA A 49 2.74 9.07 2.41
C ALA A 49 1.34 9.55 2.83
N ARG A 50 1.26 10.44 3.83
CA ARG A 50 0.00 11.06 4.26
C ARG A 50 -0.61 11.93 3.18
N GLU A 51 0.19 12.77 2.52
CA GLU A 51 -0.26 13.63 1.43
C GLU A 51 -0.78 12.80 0.25
N THR A 52 -0.05 11.77 -0.17
CA THR A 52 -0.47 10.83 -1.21
C THR A 52 -1.79 10.14 -0.86
N ALA A 53 -1.92 9.60 0.36
CA ALA A 53 -3.16 8.97 0.82
C ALA A 53 -4.34 9.95 0.78
N MET A 54 -4.12 11.19 1.20
CA MET A 54 -5.16 12.22 1.22
C MET A 54 -5.61 12.63 -0.18
N GLU A 55 -4.68 12.81 -1.11
CA GLU A 55 -4.99 13.18 -2.49
C GLU A 55 -5.76 12.07 -3.21
N GLU A 56 -5.27 10.83 -3.13
CA GLU A 56 -5.93 9.67 -3.73
C GLU A 56 -7.34 9.45 -3.16
N TYR A 57 -7.50 9.59 -1.83
CA TYR A 57 -8.82 9.43 -1.22
C TYR A 57 -9.77 10.58 -1.57
N ARG A 58 -9.29 11.81 -1.72
CA ARG A 58 -10.12 12.95 -2.18
C ARG A 58 -10.67 12.70 -3.58
N TRP A 59 -9.85 12.19 -4.49
CA TRP A 59 -10.31 11.82 -5.83
C TRP A 59 -11.38 10.74 -5.78
N LEU A 60 -11.18 9.70 -4.97
CA LEU A 60 -12.18 8.64 -4.76
C LEU A 60 -13.51 9.19 -4.20
N LEU A 61 -13.44 10.07 -3.20
CA LEU A 61 -14.64 10.69 -2.61
C LEU A 61 -15.37 11.61 -3.59
N LEU A 62 -14.64 12.36 -4.42
CA LEU A 62 -15.22 13.19 -5.46
C LEU A 62 -15.98 12.33 -6.49
N GLU A 63 -15.33 11.27 -6.98
CA GLU A 63 -15.96 10.33 -7.92
C GLU A 63 -17.22 9.69 -7.31
N HIS A 64 -17.12 9.21 -6.07
CA HIS A 64 -18.25 8.63 -5.34
C HIS A 64 -19.39 9.64 -5.14
N GLY A 65 -19.07 10.87 -4.77
CA GLY A 65 -20.04 11.93 -4.53
C GLY A 65 -20.78 12.35 -5.80
N LEU A 66 -20.05 12.51 -6.91
CA LEU A 66 -20.62 12.80 -8.22
C LEU A 66 -21.56 11.67 -8.69
N ARG A 67 -21.14 10.41 -8.54
CA ARG A 67 -21.93 9.24 -8.95
C ARG A 67 -23.21 9.09 -8.14
N ASN A 68 -23.16 9.34 -6.83
CA ASN A 68 -24.29 9.11 -5.92
C ASN A 68 -25.09 10.38 -5.58
N ARG A 69 -24.71 11.54 -6.13
CA ARG A 69 -25.28 12.86 -5.82
C ARG A 69 -25.30 13.14 -4.31
N ARG A 70 -24.21 12.77 -3.62
CA ARG A 70 -24.04 12.94 -2.18
C ARG A 70 -22.77 13.72 -1.89
N THR A 71 -22.81 14.54 -0.85
CA THR A 71 -21.60 15.18 -0.31
C THR A 71 -20.97 14.24 0.70
N VAL A 72 -19.70 13.89 0.46
CA VAL A 72 -18.88 13.14 1.41
C VAL A 72 -17.66 13.99 1.74
N SER A 73 -17.24 13.97 3.00
CA SER A 73 -16.07 14.73 3.45
C SER A 73 -15.22 13.88 4.39
N ILE A 74 -13.91 14.19 4.41
CA ILE A 74 -12.98 13.57 5.35
C ILE A 74 -13.15 14.29 6.69
N ARG A 75 -13.50 13.53 7.73
CA ARG A 75 -13.65 14.08 9.09
C ARG A 75 -12.32 14.16 9.83
N GLU A 76 -11.52 13.11 9.74
CA GLU A 76 -10.25 12.97 10.47
C GLU A 76 -9.32 12.03 9.72
N ILE A 77 -8.01 12.22 9.88
CA ILE A 77 -6.95 11.31 9.43
C ILE A 77 -6.06 11.04 10.63
N SER A 78 -5.95 9.78 11.03
CA SER A 78 -5.02 9.33 12.06
C SER A 78 -3.57 9.41 11.56
N GLU A 79 -2.62 9.49 12.49
CA GLU A 79 -1.19 9.45 12.13
C GLU A 79 -0.82 8.13 11.41
N PRO A 80 0.08 8.20 10.41
CA PRO A 80 0.51 7.02 9.67
C PRO A 80 1.35 6.12 10.57
N GLU A 81 1.02 4.84 10.56
CA GLU A 81 1.83 3.78 11.16
C GLU A 81 2.70 3.12 10.08
N ARG A 82 3.94 2.78 10.45
CA ARG A 82 4.83 2.02 9.55
C ARG A 82 4.52 0.54 9.68
N VAL A 83 4.32 -0.11 8.54
CA VAL A 83 4.06 -1.55 8.46
C VAL A 83 5.03 -2.17 7.46
N HIS A 84 5.70 -3.24 7.89
CA HIS A 84 6.48 -4.08 6.98
C HIS A 84 5.56 -5.12 6.34
N TYR A 85 5.51 -5.11 5.01
CA TYR A 85 4.74 -6.07 4.22
C TYR A 85 5.63 -7.25 3.83
N PRO A 86 5.39 -8.47 4.34
CA PRO A 86 6.27 -9.61 4.09
C PRO A 86 5.99 -10.27 2.73
N PHE A 87 7.04 -10.68 2.03
CA PHE A 87 6.94 -11.31 0.71
C PHE A 87 8.06 -12.32 0.46
N TRP A 88 7.78 -13.29 -0.40
CA TRP A 88 8.77 -14.21 -0.96
C TRP A 88 9.17 -13.78 -2.36
N VAL A 89 10.46 -13.86 -2.69
CA VAL A 89 10.99 -13.59 -4.03
C VAL A 89 11.56 -14.88 -4.60
N ALA A 90 10.95 -15.36 -5.69
CA ALA A 90 11.44 -16.51 -6.43
C ALA A 90 12.18 -16.04 -7.68
N TYR A 91 13.49 -16.25 -7.73
CA TYR A 91 14.31 -15.98 -8.91
C TYR A 91 14.37 -17.21 -9.82
N PHE A 92 14.29 -17.02 -11.13
CA PHE A 92 14.39 -18.11 -12.10
C PHE A 92 15.08 -17.63 -13.39
N LYS A 93 15.64 -18.60 -14.12
CA LYS A 93 16.30 -18.36 -15.40
C LYS A 93 15.47 -18.94 -16.55
N LYS A 94 15.13 -18.12 -17.54
CA LYS A 94 14.37 -18.53 -18.73
C LYS A 94 15.09 -18.05 -19.99
N ARG A 95 15.47 -18.99 -20.87
CA ARG A 95 16.13 -18.71 -22.17
C ARG A 95 17.35 -17.77 -22.05
N GLY A 96 18.17 -17.95 -21.02
CA GLY A 96 19.38 -17.14 -20.80
C GLY A 96 19.17 -15.89 -19.96
N SER A 97 17.93 -15.43 -19.76
CA SER A 97 17.61 -14.25 -18.95
C SER A 97 17.18 -14.62 -17.54
N TYR A 98 17.56 -13.80 -16.55
CA TYR A 98 17.03 -13.88 -15.19
C TYR A 98 15.71 -13.11 -15.07
N ASP A 99 14.80 -13.67 -14.28
CA ASP A 99 13.51 -13.08 -13.98
C ASP A 99 13.13 -13.46 -12.53
N PHE A 100 12.10 -12.81 -11.97
CA PHE A 100 11.62 -13.06 -10.63
C PHE A 100 10.10 -12.97 -10.53
N LYS A 101 9.56 -13.64 -9.52
CA LYS A 101 8.16 -13.51 -9.09
C LYS A 101 8.12 -13.21 -7.61
N THR A 102 7.11 -12.46 -7.20
CA THR A 102 6.89 -12.07 -5.81
C THR A 102 5.55 -12.62 -5.34
N VAL A 103 5.55 -13.20 -4.15
CA VAL A 103 4.37 -13.80 -3.52
C VAL A 103 4.17 -13.14 -2.17
N ASP A 104 2.95 -12.72 -1.87
CA ASP A 104 2.59 -12.28 -0.51
C ASP A 104 2.81 -13.43 0.47
N ALA A 105 3.62 -13.18 1.51
CA ALA A 105 3.92 -14.20 2.50
C ALA A 105 2.74 -14.50 3.43
N VAL A 106 1.70 -13.64 3.45
CA VAL A 106 0.49 -13.83 4.26
C VAL A 106 -0.56 -14.62 3.49
N SER A 107 -0.97 -14.17 2.31
CA SER A 107 -2.04 -14.81 1.53
C SER A 107 -1.56 -15.91 0.59
N GLY A 108 -0.28 -15.93 0.23
CA GLY A 108 0.23 -16.79 -0.84
C GLY A 108 -0.12 -16.30 -2.25
N GLU A 109 -0.72 -15.12 -2.39
CA GLU A 109 -1.09 -14.57 -3.69
C GLU A 109 0.11 -13.99 -4.44
N VAL A 110 0.15 -14.26 -5.76
CA VAL A 110 1.17 -13.70 -6.64
C VAL A 110 0.92 -12.21 -6.84
N GLN A 111 1.93 -11.41 -6.56
CA GLN A 111 1.85 -9.96 -6.70
C GLN A 111 1.95 -9.56 -8.18
N GLY A 112 1.04 -8.68 -8.61
CA GLY A 112 0.93 -8.24 -10.00
C GLY A 112 2.00 -7.25 -10.47
N ILE A 113 1.85 -6.79 -11.71
CA ILE A 113 2.86 -5.94 -12.39
C ILE A 113 3.09 -4.58 -11.72
N LYS A 114 2.10 -4.03 -11.02
CA LYS A 114 2.24 -2.77 -10.27
C LYS A 114 3.27 -2.93 -9.14
N MET A 115 3.12 -3.97 -8.33
CA MET A 115 4.05 -4.27 -7.24
C MET A 115 5.43 -4.67 -7.76
N ARG A 116 5.52 -5.28 -8.95
CA ARG A 116 6.82 -5.60 -9.55
C ARG A 116 7.74 -4.37 -9.70
N LYS A 117 7.18 -3.19 -10.00
CA LYS A 117 7.96 -1.93 -10.09
C LYS A 117 8.47 -1.49 -8.72
N VAL A 118 7.66 -1.62 -7.68
CA VAL A 118 8.03 -1.35 -6.28
C VAL A 118 9.21 -2.23 -5.88
N PHE A 119 9.14 -3.54 -6.14
CA PHE A 119 10.22 -4.47 -5.83
C PHE A 119 11.51 -4.16 -6.60
N LEU A 120 11.43 -3.86 -7.90
CA LEU A 120 12.61 -3.46 -8.67
C LEU A 120 13.27 -2.19 -8.13
N ALA A 121 12.47 -1.20 -7.73
CA ALA A 121 12.99 0.03 -7.14
C ALA A 121 13.66 -0.24 -5.79
N ALA A 122 13.03 -1.08 -4.96
CA ALA A 122 13.56 -1.48 -3.66
C ALA A 122 14.87 -2.28 -3.77
N PHE A 123 14.94 -3.29 -4.64
CA PHE A 123 16.16 -4.07 -4.85
C PHE A 123 17.32 -3.22 -5.37
N ARG A 124 17.03 -2.24 -6.24
CA ARG A 124 18.05 -1.30 -6.71
C ARG A 124 18.62 -0.45 -5.58
N GLN A 125 17.81 -0.08 -4.60
CA GLN A 125 18.27 0.65 -3.42
C GLN A 125 19.17 -0.22 -2.54
N MET A 126 18.75 -1.46 -2.26
CA MET A 126 19.55 -2.41 -1.48
C MET A 126 20.91 -2.67 -2.13
N ALA A 127 20.96 -2.82 -3.46
CA ALA A 127 22.20 -3.03 -4.19
C ALA A 127 23.18 -1.85 -4.15
N ARG A 128 22.75 -0.64 -3.76
CA ARG A 128 23.61 0.54 -3.62
C ARG A 128 24.18 0.73 -2.21
N GLN A 129 23.69 -0.04 -1.24
CA GLN A 129 24.14 0.00 0.15
C GLN A 129 25.29 -0.99 0.42
N HIS A 130 25.64 -1.82 -0.58
CA HIS A 130 26.77 -2.75 -0.59
C HIS A 130 27.81 -2.29 -1.61
#